data_AF-A0A9E1IEX9-F1
#
_entry.id   AF-A0A9E1IEX9-F1
#
_cell.length_a   1.000
_cell.length_b   1.000
_cell.length_c   1.000
_cell.angle_alpha   90.00
_cell.angle_beta   90.00
_cell.angle_gamma   90.00
#
_symmetry.space_group_name_H-M   'P 1'
#
loop_
_entity.id
_entity.type
_entity.pdbx_description
1 polymer ?
#
loop_
_entity_poly.entity_id
_entity_poly.type
_entity_poly.pdbx_seq_one_letter_code
_entity_poly.pdbx_strand_id
1 'polypeptide(L)'
;MTLSDPELDLFRELLEEDPGNEAYLTVGKELVKRGDLAEACQVLVNGLRLEPNEEGWALLANTAHEEHLFDLTQEALQKLDKDPVTNQEYARLEVQILGELGELKEALEAAERFLAAHPDDDAMMAQIDDIKLSPQQSSLSTPDPFCSVERAELHVHHGQRERAIRIYRRILFHNPDNKGLVKRLWQLQAPVSNTEEELADPPPGLSMPQPTLRRVYEGVDGDEEPTEEVFLGNEAGNAP
;
A
#
# COMPACT_ATOMS: atom_id res chain seq x y z
N MET A 1 32.39 -30.74 -8.93
CA MET A 1 32.72 -31.09 -7.52
C MET A 1 32.79 -29.79 -6.77
N THR A 2 31.68 -29.39 -6.16
CA THR A 2 31.70 -28.35 -5.11
C THR A 2 32.45 -28.98 -3.95
N LEU A 3 33.63 -28.47 -3.60
CA LEU A 3 34.26 -28.89 -2.35
C LEU A 3 33.28 -28.48 -1.25
N SER A 4 32.74 -29.47 -0.55
CA SER A 4 32.00 -29.21 0.68
C SER A 4 32.93 -28.49 1.63
N ASP A 5 32.48 -27.39 2.23
CA ASP A 5 33.22 -26.76 3.30
C ASP A 5 33.04 -27.64 4.55
N PRO A 6 34.10 -28.31 5.03
CA PRO A 6 33.99 -29.29 6.11
C PRO A 6 33.46 -28.67 7.41
N GLU A 7 33.59 -27.35 7.60
CA GLU A 7 33.05 -26.66 8.77
C GLU A 7 31.54 -26.38 8.63
N LEU A 8 31.05 -26.10 7.41
CA LEU A 8 29.62 -26.00 7.16
C LEU A 8 28.93 -27.36 7.34
N ASP A 9 29.60 -28.45 6.95
CA ASP A 9 29.12 -29.80 7.21
C ASP A 9 29.03 -30.08 8.71
N LEU A 10 30.03 -29.66 9.49
CA LEU A 10 30.00 -29.77 10.95
C LEU A 10 28.87 -28.95 11.58
N PHE A 11 28.58 -27.75 11.07
CA PHE A 11 27.46 -26.94 11.57
C PHE A 11 26.10 -27.56 11.25
N ARG A 12 25.96 -28.19 10.09
CA ARG A 12 24.74 -28.92 9.73
C ARG A 12 24.54 -30.13 10.61
N GLU A 13 25.61 -30.91 10.84
CA GLU A 13 25.58 -32.04 11.77
C GLU A 13 25.19 -31.59 13.18
N LEU A 14 25.77 -30.47 13.67
CA LEU A 14 25.41 -29.90 14.98
C LEU A 14 23.91 -29.56 15.07
N LEU A 15 23.33 -28.95 14.04
CA LEU A 15 21.91 -28.60 14.00
C LEU A 15 20.99 -29.83 13.84
N GLU A 16 21.48 -30.91 13.22
CA GLU A 16 20.76 -32.17 13.10
C GLU A 16 20.74 -32.94 14.44
N GLU A 17 21.85 -32.92 15.18
CA GLU A 17 21.98 -33.60 16.48
C GLU A 17 21.24 -32.86 17.60
N ASP A 18 21.35 -31.53 17.64
CA ASP A 18 20.69 -30.69 18.64
C ASP A 18 20.20 -29.37 18.01
N PRO A 19 18.92 -29.28 17.59
CA PRO A 19 18.35 -28.06 17.04
C PRO A 19 17.97 -27.02 18.12
N GLY A 20 18.46 -27.17 19.36
CA GLY A 20 18.14 -26.31 20.49
C GLY A 20 18.78 -24.92 20.43
N ASN A 21 18.44 -24.10 21.43
CA ASN A 21 18.78 -22.68 21.50
C ASN A 21 20.25 -22.32 21.24
N GLU A 22 21.16 -23.09 21.84
CA GLU A 22 22.59 -22.80 21.78
C GLU A 22 23.20 -23.16 20.42
N ALA A 23 22.71 -24.20 19.76
CA ALA A 23 23.27 -24.68 18.51
C ALA A 23 23.03 -23.68 17.37
N TYR A 24 21.78 -23.23 17.18
CA TYR A 24 21.47 -22.29 16.11
C TYR A 24 22.13 -20.92 16.32
N LEU A 25 22.23 -20.45 17.58
CA LEU A 25 22.95 -19.22 17.90
C LEU A 25 24.44 -19.35 17.60
N THR A 26 25.04 -20.50 17.93
CA THR A 26 26.47 -20.74 17.70
C THR A 26 26.76 -20.78 16.21
N VAL A 27 25.99 -21.55 15.44
CA VAL A 27 26.12 -21.63 13.98
C VAL A 27 25.86 -20.28 13.33
N GLY A 28 24.77 -19.59 13.72
CA GLY A 28 24.44 -18.26 13.23
C GLY A 28 25.59 -17.27 13.44
N LYS A 29 26.13 -17.15 14.66
CA LYS A 29 27.26 -16.26 14.95
C LYS A 29 28.49 -16.57 14.10
N GLU A 30 28.76 -17.85 13.85
CA GLU A 30 29.95 -18.26 13.10
C GLU A 30 29.81 -17.98 11.60
N LEU A 31 28.61 -18.18 11.04
CA LEU A 31 28.30 -17.78 9.66
C LEU A 31 28.42 -16.27 9.46
N VAL A 32 27.97 -15.46 10.44
CA VAL A 32 28.12 -14.00 10.40
C VAL A 32 29.59 -13.58 10.33
N LYS A 33 30.46 -14.18 11.15
CA LYS A 33 31.90 -13.88 11.12
C LYS A 33 32.56 -14.20 9.78
N ARG A 34 32.02 -15.19 9.05
CA ARG A 34 32.49 -15.56 7.70
C ARG A 34 31.96 -14.63 6.61
N GLY A 35 30.93 -13.85 6.91
CA GLY A 35 30.21 -13.02 5.95
C GLY A 35 29.13 -13.78 5.19
N ASP A 36 28.78 -15.00 5.61
CA ASP A 36 27.71 -15.82 5.01
C ASP A 36 26.34 -15.39 5.57
N LEU A 37 26.02 -14.10 5.42
CA LEU A 37 24.88 -13.45 6.10
C LEU A 37 23.53 -14.07 5.71
N ALA A 38 23.33 -14.44 4.45
CA ALA A 38 22.09 -15.06 3.98
C ALA A 38 21.84 -16.43 4.62
N GLU A 39 22.87 -17.26 4.76
CA GLU A 39 22.76 -18.57 5.43
C GLU A 39 22.59 -18.38 6.94
N ALA A 40 23.30 -17.40 7.54
CA ALA A 40 23.11 -17.03 8.94
C ALA A 40 21.65 -16.66 9.24
N CYS A 41 21.04 -15.81 8.42
CA CYS A 41 19.63 -15.43 8.56
C CYS A 41 18.71 -16.65 8.52
N GLN A 42 18.94 -17.60 7.59
CA GLN A 42 18.12 -18.82 7.50
C GLN A 42 18.24 -19.69 8.75
N VAL A 43 19.45 -19.92 9.24
CA VAL A 43 19.69 -20.69 10.46
C VAL A 43 19.01 -20.03 11.66
N LEU A 44 19.15 -18.72 11.80
CA LEU A 44 18.56 -17.95 12.90
C LEU A 44 17.03 -17.97 12.84
N VAL A 45 16.42 -17.77 11.67
CA VAL A 45 14.95 -17.86 11.49
C VAL A 45 14.42 -19.25 11.87
N ASN A 46 15.11 -20.30 11.43
CA ASN A 46 14.71 -21.68 11.74
C ASN A 46 14.83 -21.98 13.24
N GLY A 47 15.94 -21.56 13.87
CA GLY A 47 16.16 -21.72 15.30
C GLY A 47 15.14 -20.97 16.15
N LEU A 48 14.91 -19.69 15.84
CA LEU A 48 13.94 -18.83 16.53
C LEU A 48 12.49 -19.29 16.36
N ARG A 49 12.18 -20.07 15.31
CA ARG A 49 10.87 -20.71 15.16
C ARG A 49 10.67 -21.86 16.16
N LEU A 50 11.74 -22.55 16.54
CA LEU A 50 11.71 -23.63 17.52
C LEU A 50 11.73 -23.05 18.94
N GLU A 51 12.71 -22.20 19.21
CA GLU A 51 12.95 -21.61 20.53
C GLU A 51 13.23 -20.10 20.40
N PRO A 52 12.20 -19.25 20.53
CA PRO A 52 12.39 -17.80 20.47
C PRO A 52 13.20 -17.29 21.66
N ASN A 53 14.22 -16.46 21.39
CA ASN A 53 14.96 -15.78 22.44
C ASN A 53 15.44 -14.39 21.96
N GLU A 54 15.70 -13.48 22.90
CA GLU A 54 16.07 -12.09 22.63
C GLU A 54 17.42 -11.97 21.89
N GLU A 55 18.45 -12.71 22.31
CA GLU A 55 19.77 -12.69 21.70
C GLU A 55 19.74 -13.12 20.23
N GLY A 56 18.91 -14.12 19.90
CA GLY A 56 18.72 -14.58 18.53
C GLY A 56 17.97 -13.57 17.69
N TRP A 57 16.94 -12.91 18.22
CA TRP A 57 16.25 -11.82 17.51
C TRP A 57 17.19 -10.63 17.26
N ALA A 58 18.03 -10.29 18.23
CA ALA A 58 19.04 -9.24 18.10
C ALA A 58 20.07 -9.57 17.01
N LEU A 59 20.59 -10.80 17.02
CA LEU A 59 21.51 -11.27 16.00
C LEU A 59 20.83 -11.30 14.63
N LEU A 60 19.58 -11.77 14.52
CA LEU A 60 18.83 -11.78 13.27
C LEU A 60 18.59 -10.35 12.74
N ALA A 61 18.21 -9.40 13.60
CA ALA A 61 17.94 -8.03 13.17
C ALA A 61 19.19 -7.39 12.53
N ASN A 62 20.34 -7.49 13.20
CA ASN A 62 21.60 -6.92 12.70
C ASN A 62 22.07 -7.61 11.42
N THR A 63 22.01 -8.95 11.38
CA THR A 63 22.47 -9.72 10.22
C THR A 63 21.58 -9.53 9.00
N ALA A 64 20.27 -9.50 9.19
CA ALA A 64 19.32 -9.17 8.14
C ALA A 64 19.51 -7.73 7.64
N HIS A 65 19.87 -6.80 8.53
CA HIS A 65 20.14 -5.42 8.13
C HIS A 65 21.38 -5.31 7.24
N GLU A 66 22.47 -5.98 7.65
CA GLU A 66 23.71 -6.04 6.87
C GLU A 66 23.50 -6.72 5.50
N GLU A 67 22.60 -7.70 5.42
CA GLU A 67 22.20 -8.38 4.18
C GLU A 67 21.13 -7.61 3.38
N HIS A 68 20.73 -6.40 3.83
CA HIS A 68 19.69 -5.57 3.22
C HIS A 68 18.30 -6.24 3.11
N LEU A 69 18.01 -7.18 4.01
CA LEU A 69 16.71 -7.84 4.15
C LEU A 69 15.81 -7.04 5.09
N PHE A 70 15.43 -5.82 4.66
CA PHE A 70 14.77 -4.83 5.53
C PHE A 70 13.45 -5.31 6.15
N ASP A 71 12.63 -6.07 5.41
CA ASP A 71 11.40 -6.66 5.94
C ASP A 71 11.70 -7.61 7.11
N LEU A 72 12.72 -8.46 6.96
CA LEU A 72 13.14 -9.41 7.98
C LEU A 72 13.75 -8.70 9.20
N THR A 73 14.51 -7.63 8.97
CA THR A 73 15.00 -6.78 10.06
C THR A 73 13.84 -6.18 10.84
N GLN A 74 12.81 -5.66 10.16
CA GLN A 74 11.64 -5.07 10.79
C GLN A 74 10.89 -6.11 11.63
N GLU A 75 10.71 -7.34 11.11
CA GLU A 75 10.10 -8.45 11.84
C GLU A 75 10.89 -8.82 13.10
N ALA A 76 12.22 -8.91 13.01
CA ALA A 76 13.08 -9.24 14.14
C ALA A 76 13.05 -8.13 15.21
N LEU A 77 13.11 -6.87 14.78
CA LEU A 77 13.01 -5.70 15.67
C LEU A 77 11.68 -5.62 16.42
N GLN A 78 10.57 -6.12 15.88
CA GLN A 78 9.28 -6.20 16.59
C GLN A 78 9.33 -7.14 17.81
N LYS A 79 10.33 -8.01 17.90
CA LYS A 79 10.53 -8.94 19.03
C LYS A 79 11.47 -8.40 20.10
N LEU A 80 12.07 -7.24 19.86
CA LEU A 80 13.03 -6.61 20.75
C LEU A 80 12.41 -5.38 21.42
N ASP A 81 12.95 -5.03 22.59
CA ASP A 81 12.65 -3.74 23.20
C ASP A 81 13.39 -2.63 22.45
N LYS A 82 12.62 -1.66 21.95
CA LYS A 82 13.11 -0.52 21.16
C LYS A 82 12.97 0.79 21.91
N ASP A 83 12.79 0.75 23.22
CA ASP A 83 12.80 1.96 24.03
C ASP A 83 14.18 2.64 23.92
N PRO A 84 14.25 3.89 23.42
CA PRO A 84 15.51 4.59 23.23
C PRO A 84 16.34 4.76 24.51
N VAL A 85 15.71 4.73 25.69
CA VAL A 85 16.39 4.88 26.98
C VAL A 85 17.14 3.60 27.38
N THR A 86 16.53 2.44 27.14
CA THR A 86 17.09 1.13 27.52
C THR A 86 17.94 0.53 26.40
N ASN A 87 17.49 0.68 25.14
CA ASN A 87 18.01 0.00 23.98
C ASN A 87 18.17 0.97 22.80
N GLN A 88 19.11 1.91 22.95
CA GLN A 88 19.42 2.94 21.96
C GLN A 88 19.74 2.35 20.58
N GLU A 89 20.50 1.25 20.50
CA GLU A 89 20.91 0.63 19.24
C GLU A 89 19.71 0.16 18.41
N TYR A 90 18.73 -0.53 19.04
CA TYR A 90 17.54 -1.01 18.33
C TYR A 90 16.58 0.12 17.98
N ALA A 91 16.49 1.15 18.82
CA ALA A 91 15.72 2.35 18.51
C ALA A 91 16.32 3.11 17.30
N ARG A 92 17.65 3.18 17.18
CA ARG A 92 18.32 3.76 16.01
C ARG A 92 18.08 2.91 14.75
N LEU A 93 18.25 1.59 14.88
CA LEU A 93 18.04 0.66 13.77
C LEU A 93 16.59 0.71 13.27
N GLU A 94 15.61 0.86 14.17
CA GLU A 94 14.20 1.07 13.80
C GLU A 94 14.03 2.28 12.86
N VAL A 95 14.59 3.44 13.21
CA VAL A 95 14.49 4.65 12.36
C VAL A 95 15.09 4.40 10.98
N GLN A 96 16.24 3.74 10.91
CA GLN A 96 16.92 3.44 9.65
C GLN A 96 16.08 2.54 8.76
N ILE A 97 15.56 1.44 9.31
CA ILE A 97 14.76 0.47 8.55
C ILE A 97 13.45 1.09 8.07
N LEU A 98 12.77 1.88 8.91
CA LEU A 98 11.55 2.58 8.48
C LEU A 98 11.82 3.58 7.35
N GLY A 99 12.99 4.23 7.37
CA GLY A 99 13.46 5.07 6.26
C GLY A 99 13.66 4.30 4.96
N GLU A 100 14.36 3.16 5.02
CA GLU A 100 14.64 2.29 3.86
C GLU A 100 13.35 1.66 3.27
N LEU A 101 12.39 1.31 4.12
CA LEU A 101 11.08 0.79 3.70
C LEU A 101 10.16 1.88 3.13
N GLY A 102 10.54 3.16 3.24
CA GLY A 102 9.71 4.30 2.81
C GLY A 102 8.55 4.61 3.75
N GLU A 103 8.55 4.04 4.96
CA GLU A 103 7.63 4.33 6.06
C GLU A 103 8.02 5.65 6.74
N LEU A 104 8.08 6.73 5.95
CA LEU A 104 8.74 7.99 6.36
C LEU A 104 8.04 8.70 7.53
N LYS A 105 6.74 8.43 7.74
CA LYS A 105 6.02 9.00 8.88
C LYS A 105 6.40 8.28 10.15
N GLU A 106 6.33 6.95 10.16
CA GLU A 106 6.75 6.13 11.28
C GLU A 106 8.24 6.39 11.60
N ALA A 107 9.09 6.54 10.58
CA ALA A 107 10.52 6.83 10.76
C ALA A 107 10.75 8.15 11.51
N LEU A 108 10.02 9.22 11.15
CA LEU A 108 10.12 10.51 11.84
C LEU A 108 9.58 10.43 13.27
N GLU A 109 8.45 9.78 13.49
CA GLU A 109 7.90 9.58 14.84
C GLU A 109 8.86 8.78 15.74
N ALA A 110 9.51 7.74 15.18
CA ALA A 110 10.54 6.97 15.89
C ALA A 110 11.78 7.82 16.19
N ALA A 111 12.21 8.66 15.25
CA ALA A 111 13.36 9.55 15.44
C ALA A 111 13.08 10.65 16.48
N GLU A 112 11.86 11.20 16.52
CA GLU A 112 11.43 12.14 17.56
C GLU A 112 11.42 11.49 18.95
N ARG A 113 10.91 10.25 19.06
CA ARG A 113 11.00 9.46 20.31
C ARG A 113 12.46 9.26 20.74
N PHE A 114 13.34 8.95 19.79
CA PHE A 114 14.77 8.76 20.05
C PHE A 114 15.42 10.04 20.57
N LEU A 115 15.21 11.18 19.91
CA LEU A 115 15.79 12.47 20.30
C LEU A 115 15.21 13.01 21.61
N ALA A 116 13.99 12.63 21.99
CA ALA A 116 13.46 12.96 23.30
C ALA A 116 14.28 12.33 24.44
N ALA A 117 14.87 11.15 24.21
CA ALA A 117 15.78 10.50 25.15
C ALA A 117 17.24 10.95 24.97
N HIS A 118 17.65 11.23 23.72
CA HIS A 118 19.02 11.60 23.35
C HIS A 118 19.04 12.91 22.54
N PRO A 119 18.88 14.09 23.19
CA PRO A 119 18.67 15.35 22.47
C PRO A 119 19.87 15.83 21.64
N ASP A 120 21.08 15.41 22.00
CA ASP A 120 22.34 15.86 21.40
C ASP A 120 22.89 14.88 20.34
N ASP A 121 22.04 13.99 19.80
CA ASP A 121 22.46 13.00 18.80
C ASP A 121 22.50 13.61 17.38
N ASP A 122 23.63 14.21 17.03
CA ASP A 122 23.85 14.84 15.73
C ASP A 122 23.63 13.87 14.55
N ALA A 123 23.95 12.59 14.74
CA ALA A 123 23.76 11.57 13.71
C ALA A 123 22.28 11.31 13.42
N MET A 124 21.45 11.23 14.48
CA MET A 124 20.00 11.09 14.32
C MET A 124 19.37 12.35 13.71
N MET A 125 19.86 13.54 14.09
CA MET A 125 19.41 14.80 13.49
C MET A 125 19.69 14.85 11.98
N ALA A 126 20.90 14.47 11.55
CA ALA A 126 21.25 14.37 10.13
C ALA A 126 20.36 13.36 9.38
N GLN A 127 20.09 12.21 10.00
CA GLN A 127 19.23 11.18 9.42
C GLN A 127 17.79 11.68 9.23
N ILE A 128 17.25 12.45 10.17
CA ILE A 128 15.94 13.10 10.02
C ILE A 128 15.92 14.05 8.83
N ASP A 129 16.97 14.83 8.63
CA ASP A 129 17.07 15.75 7.50
C ASP A 129 17.08 14.98 6.17
N ASP A 130 17.80 13.86 6.09
CA ASP A 130 17.80 12.97 4.92
C ASP A 130 16.43 12.34 4.65
N ILE A 131 15.74 11.88 5.70
CA ILE A 131 14.36 11.35 5.60
C ILE A 131 13.41 12.45 5.07
N LYS A 132 13.57 13.71 5.50
CA LYS A 132 12.74 14.84 5.06
C LYS A 132 13.03 15.27 3.63
N LEU A 133 14.29 15.21 3.20
CA LEU A 133 14.73 15.56 1.85
C LEU A 133 14.37 14.47 0.83
N SER A 134 14.04 13.27 1.28
CA SER A 134 13.61 12.18 0.41
C SER A 134 12.37 12.59 -0.43
N PRO A 135 12.39 12.43 -1.77
CA PRO A 135 11.37 12.96 -2.68
C PRO A 135 9.95 12.40 -2.46
N GLN A 136 9.84 11.32 -1.70
CA GLN A 136 8.57 10.75 -1.26
C GLN A 136 7.83 11.68 -0.25
N GLN A 137 8.54 12.43 0.61
CA GLN A 137 7.94 13.38 1.56
C GLN A 137 7.43 14.67 0.91
N SER A 138 7.96 15.08 -0.25
CA SER A 138 7.49 16.27 -0.97
C SER A 138 5.99 16.16 -1.33
N SER A 139 5.47 14.94 -1.39
CA SER A 139 4.07 14.66 -1.62
C SER A 139 3.21 14.61 -0.34
N LEU A 140 3.78 14.38 0.85
CA LEU A 140 3.03 13.96 2.05
C LEU A 140 3.12 14.86 3.30
N SER A 141 4.12 15.74 3.48
CA SER A 141 4.40 16.27 4.84
C SER A 141 4.35 17.79 5.06
N THR A 142 3.67 18.54 4.21
CA THR A 142 3.17 19.86 4.63
C THR A 142 1.73 20.01 4.14
N PRO A 143 0.78 20.50 4.95
CA PRO A 143 -0.37 21.20 4.40
C PRO A 143 0.23 22.35 3.62
N ASP A 144 0.40 22.13 2.32
CA ASP A 144 0.92 23.12 1.41
C ASP A 144 0.13 24.41 1.69
N PRO A 145 0.77 25.52 2.13
CA PRO A 145 0.07 26.78 2.38
C PRO A 145 -0.69 27.28 1.14
N PHE A 146 -0.41 26.69 -0.02
CA PHE A 146 -1.03 26.93 -1.31
C PHE A 146 -2.20 25.96 -1.61
N CYS A 147 -2.47 24.96 -0.77
CA CYS A 147 -3.56 23.99 -0.89
C CYS A 147 -4.72 24.28 0.07
N SER A 148 -5.28 25.48 -0.02
CA SER A 148 -6.53 25.86 0.66
C SER A 148 -7.73 25.80 -0.30
N VAL A 149 -8.93 25.64 0.26
CA VAL A 149 -10.19 25.68 -0.52
C VAL A 149 -10.34 27.04 -1.21
N GLU A 150 -10.02 28.14 -0.50
CA GLU A 150 -10.10 29.51 -1.04
C GLU A 150 -9.22 29.69 -2.28
N ARG A 151 -8.02 29.10 -2.26
CA ARG A 151 -7.10 29.17 -3.40
C ARG A 151 -7.55 28.29 -4.56
N ALA A 152 -8.10 27.11 -4.27
CA ALA A 152 -8.72 26.26 -5.29
C ALA A 152 -9.87 26.99 -6.00
N GLU A 153 -10.74 27.69 -5.25
CA GLU A 153 -11.82 28.51 -5.81
C GLU A 153 -11.30 29.70 -6.63
N LEU A 154 -10.20 30.33 -6.21
CA LEU A 154 -9.55 31.39 -6.98
C LEU A 154 -9.06 30.87 -8.35
N HIS A 155 -8.51 29.66 -8.42
CA HIS A 155 -8.13 29.04 -9.70
C HIS A 155 -9.35 28.72 -10.57
N VAL A 156 -10.49 28.33 -10.00
CA VAL A 156 -11.76 28.16 -10.74
C VAL A 156 -12.20 29.49 -11.35
N HIS A 157 -12.17 30.57 -10.57
CA HIS A 157 -12.54 31.90 -11.02
C HIS A 157 -11.66 32.41 -12.18
N HIS A 158 -10.37 32.07 -12.18
CA HIS A 158 -9.44 32.39 -13.28
C HIS A 158 -9.51 31.41 -14.47
N GLY A 159 -10.48 30.50 -14.51
CA GLY A 159 -10.62 29.51 -15.58
C GLY A 159 -9.54 28.42 -15.57
N GLN A 160 -8.71 28.35 -14.54
CA GLN A 160 -7.62 27.36 -14.39
C GLN A 160 -8.15 26.08 -13.74
N ARG A 161 -9.09 25.45 -14.44
CA ARG A 161 -9.87 24.30 -13.95
C ARG A 161 -9.00 23.11 -13.54
N GLU A 162 -7.99 22.77 -14.34
CA GLU A 162 -7.10 21.64 -14.09
C GLU A 162 -6.26 21.85 -12.83
N ARG A 163 -5.83 23.10 -12.58
CA ARG A 163 -5.08 23.47 -11.37
C ARG A 163 -5.97 23.39 -10.13
N ALA A 164 -7.21 23.86 -10.22
CA ALA A 164 -8.18 23.75 -9.14
C ALA A 164 -8.46 22.28 -8.76
N ILE A 165 -8.69 21.39 -9.75
CA ILE A 165 -8.91 19.96 -9.51
C ILE A 165 -7.73 19.32 -8.78
N ARG A 166 -6.49 19.67 -9.17
CA ARG A 166 -5.28 19.16 -8.53
C ARG A 166 -5.25 19.52 -7.03
N ILE A 167 -5.59 20.76 -6.71
CA ILE A 167 -5.64 21.26 -5.33
C ILE A 167 -6.75 20.55 -4.55
N TYR A 168 -7.97 20.43 -5.09
CA TYR A 168 -9.07 19.69 -4.42
C TYR A 168 -8.73 18.22 -4.15
N ARG A 169 -8.08 17.53 -5.09
CA ARG A 169 -7.62 16.14 -4.88
C ARG A 169 -6.62 16.05 -3.74
N ARG A 170 -5.70 17.01 -3.65
CA ARG A 170 -4.70 17.05 -2.56
C ARG A 170 -5.35 17.33 -1.20
N ILE A 171 -6.34 18.21 -1.14
CA ILE A 171 -7.10 18.46 0.10
C ILE A 171 -7.91 17.21 0.52
N LEU A 172 -8.57 16.54 -0.42
CA LEU A 172 -9.35 15.32 -0.16
C LEU A 172 -8.47 14.12 0.22
N PHE A 173 -7.24 14.06 -0.27
CA PHE A 173 -6.27 13.03 0.14
C PHE A 173 -5.99 13.07 1.65
N HIS A 174 -5.90 14.27 2.23
CA HIS A 174 -5.70 14.44 3.67
C HIS A 174 -7.02 14.42 4.47
N ASN A 175 -8.16 14.71 3.84
CA ASN A 175 -9.48 14.79 4.47
C ASN A 175 -10.54 14.07 3.63
N PRO A 176 -10.57 12.72 3.64
CA PRO A 176 -11.43 11.93 2.75
C PRO A 176 -12.94 12.11 3.03
N ASP A 177 -13.31 12.50 4.25
CA ASP A 177 -14.72 12.60 4.68
C ASP A 177 -15.43 13.91 4.28
N ASN A 178 -14.75 14.82 3.59
CA ASN A 178 -15.33 16.11 3.21
C ASN A 178 -16.25 15.99 1.98
N LYS A 179 -17.50 15.58 2.24
CA LYS A 179 -18.57 15.45 1.22
C LYS A 179 -18.78 16.71 0.37
N GLY A 180 -18.53 17.90 0.94
CA GLY A 180 -18.64 19.18 0.22
C GLY A 180 -17.58 19.31 -0.89
N LEU A 181 -16.34 18.95 -0.58
CA LEU A 181 -15.23 18.99 -1.55
C LEU A 181 -15.35 17.90 -2.61
N VAL A 182 -15.85 16.71 -2.24
CA VAL A 182 -16.15 15.64 -3.21
C VAL A 182 -17.18 16.11 -4.24
N LYS A 183 -18.26 16.74 -3.80
CA LYS A 183 -19.29 17.31 -4.69
C LYS A 183 -18.71 18.41 -5.59
N ARG A 184 -17.88 19.30 -5.04
CA ARG A 184 -17.24 20.39 -5.80
C ARG A 184 -16.28 19.85 -6.86
N LEU A 185 -15.47 18.84 -6.53
CA LEU A 185 -14.58 18.15 -7.46
C LEU A 185 -15.34 17.45 -8.59
N TRP A 186 -16.48 16.84 -8.28
CA TRP A 186 -17.36 16.24 -9.29
C TRP A 186 -17.91 17.28 -10.27
N GLN A 187 -18.40 18.42 -9.78
CA GLN A 187 -18.84 19.55 -10.61
C GLN A 187 -17.72 20.08 -11.52
N LEU A 188 -16.50 20.18 -10.98
CA LEU A 188 -15.31 20.58 -11.72
C LEU A 188 -14.77 19.50 -12.65
N GLN A 189 -15.29 18.28 -12.64
CA GLN A 189 -14.92 17.22 -13.61
C GLN A 189 -16.02 16.97 -14.63
N ALA A 190 -17.26 17.35 -14.33
CA ALA A 190 -18.38 17.24 -15.25
C ALA A 190 -18.13 18.09 -16.51
N PRO A 191 -18.16 17.52 -17.73
CA PRO A 191 -18.00 18.31 -18.94
C PRO A 191 -19.04 19.43 -18.95
N VAL A 192 -18.61 20.67 -19.28
CA VAL A 192 -19.53 21.80 -19.37
C VAL A 192 -20.48 21.50 -20.52
N SER A 193 -21.68 21.03 -20.21
CA SER A 193 -22.78 21.06 -21.16
C SER A 193 -23.18 22.51 -21.30
N ASN A 194 -22.68 23.18 -22.35
CA ASN A 194 -23.22 24.46 -22.78
C ASN A 194 -24.73 24.31 -22.93
N THR A 195 -25.45 24.80 -21.94
CA THR A 195 -26.89 25.01 -21.94
C THR A 195 -27.09 26.43 -21.42
N GLU A 196 -26.73 27.39 -22.28
CA GLU A 196 -27.25 28.74 -22.16
C GLU A 196 -28.75 28.67 -22.42
N GLU A 197 -29.50 28.67 -21.32
CA GLU A 197 -30.66 29.53 -21.06
C GLU A 197 -31.54 29.89 -22.27
N GLU A 198 -32.45 28.97 -22.54
CA GLU A 198 -33.80 29.20 -23.06
C GLU A 198 -34.65 29.93 -22.00
N LEU A 199 -34.88 31.24 -22.18
CA LEU A 199 -35.90 32.02 -21.46
C LEU A 199 -36.41 33.18 -22.34
N ALA A 200 -37.32 32.88 -23.28
CA ALA A 200 -38.37 33.81 -23.76
C ALA A 200 -39.38 33.06 -24.65
N ASP A 201 -40.67 33.30 -24.40
CA ASP A 201 -41.91 32.66 -24.92
C ASP A 201 -42.04 32.46 -26.46
N PRO A 202 -42.90 31.51 -26.93
CA PRO A 202 -43.15 31.18 -28.37
C PRO A 202 -44.16 32.18 -29.01
N PRO A 203 -44.48 32.21 -30.35
CA PRO A 203 -44.51 31.14 -31.38
C PRO A 203 -44.16 31.68 -32.82
N PRO A 204 -44.72 31.24 -33.98
CA PRO A 204 -45.13 29.93 -34.49
C PRO A 204 -44.41 29.54 -35.82
N GLY A 205 -44.45 28.25 -36.15
CA GLY A 205 -44.48 27.78 -37.54
C GLY A 205 -43.13 27.53 -38.21
N LEU A 206 -42.79 26.26 -38.39
CA LEU A 206 -42.86 25.59 -39.70
C LEU A 206 -42.31 24.16 -39.57
N SER A 207 -43.26 23.23 -39.66
CA SER A 207 -43.17 21.81 -40.03
C SER A 207 -41.81 21.27 -40.50
N MET A 208 -41.34 20.23 -39.83
CA MET A 208 -40.57 19.13 -40.43
C MET A 208 -41.10 17.78 -39.91
N PRO A 209 -41.00 16.70 -40.69
CA PRO A 209 -42.00 15.64 -40.75
C PRO A 209 -41.90 14.64 -39.58
N GLN A 210 -43.06 14.16 -39.14
CA GLN A 210 -43.21 13.06 -38.18
C GLN A 210 -42.68 11.75 -38.79
N PRO A 211 -41.98 10.90 -38.02
CA PRO A 211 -41.72 9.52 -38.42
C PRO A 211 -43.04 8.76 -38.36
N THR A 212 -43.49 8.22 -39.51
CA THR A 212 -44.71 7.44 -39.59
C THR A 212 -44.57 6.13 -38.82
N LEU A 213 -45.07 6.10 -37.59
CA LEU A 213 -45.51 4.85 -36.95
C LEU A 213 -46.92 4.55 -37.45
N ARG A 214 -47.02 3.76 -38.52
CA ARG A 214 -48.31 3.22 -38.97
C ARG A 214 -48.47 1.82 -38.39
N ARG A 215 -49.17 1.74 -37.26
CA ARG A 215 -49.78 0.52 -36.74
C ARG A 215 -51.13 0.35 -37.43
N VAL A 216 -51.33 -0.75 -38.15
CA VAL A 216 -52.66 -1.25 -38.52
C VAL A 216 -52.65 -2.77 -38.29
N TYR A 217 -53.50 -3.20 -37.35
CA TYR A 217 -54.05 -4.55 -37.28
C TYR A 217 -55.32 -4.59 -38.15
N GLU A 218 -55.76 -5.81 -38.50
CA GLU A 218 -56.89 -6.25 -39.35
C GLU A 218 -56.43 -6.65 -40.77
N GLY A 219 -56.61 -7.87 -41.26
CA GLY A 219 -57.22 -9.09 -40.71
C GLY A 219 -57.43 -10.14 -41.83
N VAL A 220 -57.54 -11.40 -41.40
CA VAL A 220 -58.30 -12.56 -41.96
C VAL A 220 -57.76 -13.39 -43.14
N ASP A 221 -57.95 -14.71 -42.97
CA ASP A 221 -58.01 -15.87 -43.90
C ASP A 221 -56.67 -16.55 -44.26
N GLY A 222 -56.37 -17.72 -43.68
CA GLY A 222 -56.68 -19.08 -44.19
C GLY A 222 -55.36 -19.66 -44.75
N ASP A 223 -54.85 -20.86 -44.49
CA ASP A 223 -55.41 -22.16 -44.19
C ASP A 223 -54.28 -23.08 -43.66
N GLU A 224 -54.68 -24.23 -43.12
CA GLU A 224 -53.92 -25.50 -43.01
C GLU A 224 -52.95 -25.71 -41.82
N GLU A 225 -53.47 -26.44 -40.84
CA GLU A 225 -52.78 -27.38 -39.94
C GLU A 225 -52.08 -28.54 -40.72
N PRO A 226 -51.58 -29.61 -40.06
CA PRO A 226 -50.53 -29.71 -39.05
C PRO A 226 -49.51 -30.81 -39.42
N THR A 227 -48.37 -30.89 -38.73
CA THR A 227 -47.75 -32.21 -38.47
C THR A 227 -47.23 -32.29 -37.05
N GLU A 228 -47.99 -33.07 -36.29
CA GLU A 228 -47.73 -33.88 -35.12
C GLU A 228 -46.29 -34.38 -34.84
N GLU A 229 -46.12 -34.65 -33.54
CA GLU A 229 -45.24 -35.65 -32.90
C GLU A 229 -43.73 -35.36 -32.94
N VAL A 230 -42.99 -35.45 -31.84
CA VAL A 230 -42.74 -36.69 -31.09
C VAL A 230 -42.21 -36.35 -29.67
N PHE A 231 -42.85 -36.95 -28.66
CA PHE A 231 -42.34 -37.57 -27.41
C PHE A 231 -41.18 -36.91 -26.63
N LEU A 232 -41.37 -36.51 -25.37
CA LEU A 232 -41.44 -37.31 -24.11
C LEU A 232 -40.09 -37.73 -23.52
N GLY A 233 -39.93 -37.40 -22.23
CA GLY A 233 -39.07 -38.10 -21.28
C GLY A 233 -37.75 -37.39 -20.97
N ASN A 234 -37.28 -37.32 -19.74
CA ASN A 234 -37.78 -37.86 -18.48
C ASN A 234 -36.97 -37.23 -17.33
N GLU A 235 -37.62 -37.12 -16.17
CA GLU A 235 -37.09 -37.40 -14.82
C GLU A 235 -35.96 -36.50 -14.26
N ALA A 236 -36.20 -35.70 -13.21
CA ALA A 236 -36.54 -36.06 -11.82
C ALA A 236 -35.41 -36.79 -11.08
N GLY A 237 -34.98 -36.20 -9.96
CA GLY A 237 -33.98 -36.71 -9.01
C GLY A 237 -33.26 -35.54 -8.34
N ASN A 238 -33.96 -34.69 -7.57
CA ASN A 238 -34.10 -34.81 -6.11
C ASN A 238 -32.77 -35.05 -5.37
N ALA A 239 -32.11 -33.93 -5.01
CA ALA A 239 -31.70 -33.53 -3.65
C ALA A 239 -30.76 -34.46 -2.81
N PRO A 240 -30.15 -33.93 -1.73
CA PRO A 240 -28.75 -34.15 -1.30
C PRO A 240 -28.41 -35.49 -0.65
#